data_AF-A0A1H4AUU3-F1
#
_entry.id   AF-A0A1H4AUU3-F1
#
_cell.length_a   1.000
_cell.length_b   1.000
_cell.length_c   1.000
_cell.angle_alpha   90.00
_cell.angle_beta   90.00
_cell.angle_gamma   90.00
#
_symmetry.space_group_name_H-M   'P 1'
#
loop_
_entity.id
_entity.type
_entity.pdbx_description
1 polymer ?
#
loop_
_entity_poly.entity_id
_entity_poly.type
_entity_poly.pdbx_seq_one_letter_code
_entity_poly.pdbx_strand_id
1 'polypeptide(L)'
;MIVIHKIALIASLLTLCFTPLNGQIVQRGKATFYSKKATGSRTANGERLHHDSLTCAHRTYPFGTMLRVYNPANGKSVIVRVTDRGPFVRGRIIDLSWRAAKELDIITAGVAMVIVHKLDTFVVPFKPTEEIELPNMELETNDGAPALVPFWKEMKENQQKSNSAASAKRTP
;
A
#
# COMPACT_ATOMS: atom_id res chain seq x y z
N MET A 1 -31.78 -13.34 -45.61
CA MET A 1 -30.89 -14.01 -44.61
C MET A 1 -29.42 -13.63 -44.77
N ILE A 2 -28.84 -13.57 -45.98
CA ILE A 2 -27.41 -13.29 -46.21
C ILE A 2 -26.98 -11.87 -45.78
N VAL A 3 -27.82 -10.85 -46.00
CA VAL A 3 -27.50 -9.44 -45.66
C VAL A 3 -27.42 -9.22 -44.15
N ILE A 4 -28.31 -9.85 -43.38
CA ILE A 4 -28.34 -9.77 -41.91
C ILE A 4 -27.08 -10.40 -41.31
N HIS A 5 -26.61 -11.52 -41.88
CA HIS A 5 -25.37 -12.17 -41.43
C HIS A 5 -24.12 -11.31 -41.74
N LYS A 6 -24.09 -10.62 -42.89
CA LYS A 6 -22.98 -9.70 -43.23
C LYS A 6 -22.93 -8.48 -42.32
N ILE A 7 -24.08 -7.90 -41.99
CA ILE A 7 -24.16 -6.76 -41.05
C ILE A 7 -23.75 -7.20 -39.64
N ALA A 8 -24.18 -8.38 -39.19
CA ALA A 8 -23.77 -8.94 -37.90
C ALA A 8 -22.26 -9.21 -37.82
N LEU A 9 -21.65 -9.71 -38.91
CA LEU A 9 -20.20 -9.93 -39.00
C LEU A 9 -19.40 -8.62 -38.94
N ILE A 10 -19.87 -7.57 -39.62
CA ILE A 10 -19.22 -6.25 -39.62
C ILE A 10 -19.35 -5.57 -38.25
N ALA A 11 -20.52 -5.67 -37.61
CA ALA A 11 -20.74 -5.13 -36.26
C ALA A 11 -19.88 -5.85 -35.20
N SER A 12 -19.74 -7.18 -35.29
CA SER A 12 -18.87 -7.99 -34.43
C SER A 12 -17.39 -7.63 -34.60
N LEU A 13 -16.93 -7.38 -35.83
CA LEU A 13 -15.55 -6.98 -36.11
C LEU A 13 -15.24 -5.56 -35.60
N LEU A 14 -16.22 -4.65 -35.67
CA LEU A 14 -16.09 -3.28 -35.14
C LEU A 14 -15.99 -3.23 -33.62
N THR A 15 -16.70 -4.11 -32.90
CA THR A 15 -16.61 -4.18 -31.44
C THR A 15 -15.26 -4.69 -30.92
N LEU A 16 -14.54 -5.50 -31.70
CA LEU A 16 -13.25 -6.05 -31.27
C LEU A 16 -12.12 -4.99 -31.29
N CYS A 17 -12.21 -4.00 -32.18
CA CYS A 17 -11.22 -2.93 -32.32
C CYS A 17 -11.30 -1.82 -31.26
N PHE A 18 -12.40 -1.71 -30.52
CA PHE A 18 -12.60 -0.65 -29.51
C PHE A 18 -12.26 -1.04 -28.08
N THR A 19 -11.67 -2.22 -27.86
CA THR A 19 -11.23 -2.61 -26.52
C THR A 19 -9.98 -1.81 -26.12
N PRO A 20 -10.03 -0.94 -25.09
CA PRO A 20 -8.82 -0.26 -24.62
C PRO A 20 -7.83 -1.28 -24.05
N LEU A 21 -6.65 -1.35 -24.67
CA LEU A 21 -5.52 -2.11 -24.14
C LEU A 21 -5.03 -1.38 -22.88
N ASN A 22 -5.38 -1.90 -21.71
CA ASN A 22 -4.90 -1.39 -20.42
C ASN A 22 -3.42 -1.78 -20.22
N GLY A 23 -2.53 -1.21 -21.03
CA GLY A 23 -1.09 -1.31 -20.81
C GLY A 23 -0.72 -0.50 -19.56
N GLN A 24 0.08 -1.09 -18.66
CA GLN A 24 0.66 -0.32 -17.56
C GLN A 24 1.50 0.82 -18.14
N ILE A 25 1.07 2.06 -17.87
CA ILE A 25 1.78 3.26 -18.33
C ILE A 25 3.13 3.30 -17.60
N VAL A 26 4.20 3.00 -18.33
CA VAL A 26 5.57 3.19 -17.87
C VAL A 26 6.01 4.59 -18.27
N GLN A 27 6.33 5.43 -17.29
CA GLN A 27 6.78 6.79 -17.54
C GLN A 27 8.28 6.92 -17.32
N ARG A 28 8.98 7.62 -18.23
CA ARG A 28 10.41 7.93 -18.12
C ARG A 28 10.61 9.45 -18.09
N GLY A 29 11.49 9.93 -17.23
CA GLY A 29 11.76 11.36 -17.10
C GLY A 29 12.56 11.72 -15.86
N LYS A 30 12.72 13.02 -15.60
CA LYS A 30 13.52 13.49 -14.46
C LYS A 30 12.72 13.42 -13.15
N ALA A 31 13.35 12.90 -12.11
CA ALA A 31 12.91 13.02 -10.73
C ALA A 31 13.68 14.13 -10.01
N THR A 32 12.99 14.84 -9.12
CA THR A 32 13.63 15.68 -8.10
C THR A 32 13.05 15.38 -6.73
N PHE A 33 13.37 16.18 -5.71
CA PHE A 33 12.85 15.96 -4.36
C PHE A 33 12.66 17.25 -3.57
N TYR A 34 11.77 17.20 -2.58
CA TYR A 34 11.54 18.30 -1.65
C TYR A 34 12.69 18.43 -0.65
N SER A 35 13.06 19.66 -0.30
CA SER A 35 13.99 19.91 0.79
C SER A 35 13.41 19.47 2.14
N LYS A 36 14.27 19.15 3.12
CA LYS A 36 13.82 18.84 4.50
C LYS A 36 12.99 19.96 5.13
N LYS A 37 13.25 21.21 4.75
CA LYS A 37 12.54 22.40 5.25
C LYS A 37 11.07 22.45 4.81
N ALA A 38 10.68 21.69 3.79
CA ALA A 38 9.29 21.57 3.36
C ALA A 38 8.44 20.69 4.31
N THR A 39 9.05 20.07 5.33
CA THR A 39 8.32 19.33 6.37
C THR A 39 7.28 20.23 7.02
N GLY A 40 6.05 19.73 7.14
CA GLY A 40 4.92 20.44 7.72
C GLY A 40 4.08 21.22 6.70
N SER A 41 4.55 21.43 5.47
CA SER A 41 3.75 22.02 4.38
C SER A 41 2.55 21.14 4.04
N ARG A 42 1.41 21.74 3.67
CA ARG A 42 0.23 20.99 3.21
C ARG A 42 0.45 20.51 1.77
N THR A 43 0.17 19.24 1.52
CA THR A 43 0.15 18.65 0.17
C THR A 43 -1.26 18.73 -0.44
N ALA A 44 -1.37 18.50 -1.75
CA ALA A 44 -2.64 18.60 -2.47
C ALA A 44 -3.71 17.58 -2.01
N ASN A 45 -3.33 16.46 -1.39
CA ASN A 45 -4.27 15.54 -0.75
C ASN A 45 -4.75 16.00 0.65
N GLY A 46 -4.26 17.15 1.15
CA GLY A 46 -4.61 17.71 2.46
C GLY A 46 -3.74 17.24 3.63
N GLU A 47 -2.91 16.21 3.45
CA GLU A 47 -1.96 15.76 4.47
C GLU A 47 -0.80 16.76 4.64
N ARG A 48 -0.03 16.66 5.74
CA ARG A 48 1.22 17.42 5.89
C ARG A 48 2.39 16.58 5.38
N LEU A 49 3.25 17.18 4.57
CA LEU A 49 4.50 16.57 4.12
C LEU A 49 5.40 16.29 5.32
N HIS A 50 5.96 15.09 5.39
CA HIS A 50 7.07 14.78 6.29
C HIS A 50 8.24 14.26 5.47
N HIS A 51 9.44 14.80 5.71
CA HIS A 51 10.61 14.47 4.90
C HIS A 51 11.02 12.99 4.98
N ASP A 52 10.69 12.33 6.10
CA ASP A 52 10.94 10.89 6.31
C ASP A 52 9.89 9.95 5.68
N SER A 53 8.79 10.48 5.15
CA SER A 53 7.76 9.65 4.50
C SER A 53 8.23 9.14 3.14
N LEU A 54 7.72 8.00 2.68
CA LEU A 54 7.94 7.51 1.30
C LEU A 54 6.79 7.97 0.38
N THR A 55 6.81 9.24 0.03
CA THR A 55 5.75 9.89 -0.75
C THR A 55 6.29 10.67 -1.94
N CYS A 56 5.40 11.05 -2.86
CA CYS A 56 5.75 11.87 -4.02
C CYS A 56 4.59 12.78 -4.48
N ALA A 57 4.94 13.79 -5.26
CA ALA A 57 4.01 14.47 -6.17
C ALA A 57 4.02 13.85 -7.55
N HIS A 58 2.82 13.68 -8.10
CA HIS A 58 2.62 13.29 -9.50
C HIS A 58 1.44 14.05 -10.12
N ARG A 59 1.50 14.31 -11.44
CA ARG A 59 0.52 15.14 -12.14
C ARG A 59 -0.86 14.48 -12.24
N THR A 60 -0.91 13.20 -12.62
CA THR A 60 -2.15 12.56 -13.08
C THR A 60 -2.55 11.32 -12.30
N TYR A 61 -1.64 10.73 -11.52
CA TYR A 61 -1.99 9.52 -10.78
C TYR A 61 -2.91 9.89 -9.60
N PRO A 62 -3.98 9.11 -9.33
CA PRO A 62 -4.83 9.33 -8.16
C PRO A 62 -4.01 9.37 -6.87
N PHE A 63 -4.47 10.14 -5.88
CA PHE A 63 -3.85 10.11 -4.56
C PHE A 63 -3.96 8.69 -3.96
N GLY A 64 -2.93 8.29 -3.21
CA GLY A 64 -2.83 6.92 -2.67
C GLY A 64 -2.25 5.89 -3.65
N THR A 65 -2.10 6.22 -4.93
CA THR A 65 -1.45 5.31 -5.90
C THR A 65 -0.03 5.00 -5.45
N MET A 66 0.33 3.72 -5.50
CA MET A 66 1.69 3.25 -5.21
C MET A 66 2.50 3.18 -6.51
N LEU A 67 3.67 3.81 -6.50
CA LEU A 67 4.56 3.87 -7.64
C LEU A 67 5.92 3.29 -7.27
N ARG A 68 6.44 2.39 -8.09
CA ARG A 68 7.85 2.00 -8.04
C ARG A 68 8.64 2.95 -8.91
N VAL A 69 9.61 3.62 -8.30
CA VAL A 69 10.54 4.54 -8.96
C VAL A 69 11.89 3.84 -9.05
N TYR A 70 12.38 3.65 -10.26
CA TYR A 70 13.64 2.98 -10.55
C TYR A 70 14.64 3.98 -11.14
N ASN A 71 15.86 3.99 -10.61
CA ASN A 71 16.97 4.77 -11.13
C ASN A 71 17.90 3.85 -11.95
N PRO A 72 17.89 3.93 -13.29
CA PRO A 72 18.72 3.08 -14.14
C PRO A 72 20.22 3.33 -13.99
N ALA A 73 20.64 4.50 -13.47
CA ALA A 73 22.06 4.82 -13.34
C ALA A 73 22.76 4.05 -12.20
N ASN A 74 22.02 3.67 -11.15
CA ASN A 74 22.57 2.96 -9.99
C ASN A 74 21.83 1.65 -9.65
N GLY A 75 20.79 1.30 -10.41
CA GLY A 75 20.00 0.09 -10.22
C GLY A 75 19.06 0.10 -9.00
N LYS A 76 18.98 1.20 -8.25
CA LYS A 76 18.15 1.29 -7.04
C LYS A 76 16.69 1.57 -7.39
N SER A 77 15.78 1.12 -6.53
CA SER A 77 14.37 1.48 -6.63
C SER A 77 13.74 1.72 -5.28
N VAL A 78 12.73 2.58 -5.25
CA VAL A 78 11.93 2.91 -4.07
C VAL A 78 10.45 2.86 -4.42
N ILE A 79 9.61 2.42 -3.48
CA ILE A 79 8.16 2.48 -3.62
C ILE A 79 7.65 3.70 -2.87
N VAL A 80 6.84 4.52 -3.54
CA VAL A 80 6.30 5.76 -2.98
C VAL A 80 4.79 5.85 -3.20
N ARG A 81 4.13 6.54 -2.27
CA ARG A 81 2.70 6.86 -2.36
C ARG A 81 2.50 8.25 -2.97
N VAL A 82 1.56 8.40 -3.89
CA VAL A 82 1.19 9.71 -4.45
C VAL A 82 0.36 10.48 -3.42
N THR A 83 0.88 11.60 -2.92
CA THR A 83 0.19 12.45 -1.92
C THR A 83 0.04 13.89 -2.38
N ASP A 84 0.72 14.29 -3.45
CA ASP A 84 0.76 15.69 -3.89
C ASP A 84 0.67 15.82 -5.42
N ARG A 85 0.53 17.06 -5.91
CA ARG A 85 0.40 17.39 -7.34
C ARG A 85 1.63 18.13 -7.85
N GLY A 86 1.92 17.90 -9.13
CA GLY A 86 3.13 18.37 -9.79
C GLY A 86 4.05 17.20 -10.15
N PRO A 87 5.33 17.45 -10.45
CA PRO A 87 5.94 18.76 -10.70
C PRO A 87 5.28 19.48 -11.88
N PHE A 88 5.25 20.81 -11.92
CA PHE A 88 4.71 21.56 -13.08
C PHE A 88 5.80 22.03 -14.04
N VAL A 89 7.07 21.89 -13.66
CA VAL A 89 8.21 22.24 -14.52
C VAL A 89 8.40 21.18 -15.61
N ARG A 90 8.66 21.66 -16.84
CA ARG A 90 8.85 20.82 -18.02
C ARG A 90 10.00 19.83 -17.83
N GLY A 91 9.81 18.59 -18.27
CA GLY A 91 10.84 17.53 -18.23
C GLY A 91 10.99 16.80 -16.89
N ARG A 92 10.41 17.31 -15.79
CA ARG A 92 10.29 16.56 -14.52
C ARG A 92 9.00 15.78 -14.50
N ILE A 93 9.01 14.54 -14.05
CA ILE A 93 7.83 13.66 -14.00
C ILE A 93 7.36 13.38 -12.58
N ILE A 94 8.26 13.46 -11.59
CA ILE A 94 7.96 13.11 -10.20
C ILE A 94 8.84 13.93 -9.24
N ASP A 95 8.25 14.43 -8.15
CA ASP A 95 8.99 15.06 -7.05
C ASP A 95 8.85 14.17 -5.81
N LEU A 96 9.97 13.63 -5.31
CA LEU A 96 10.03 12.69 -4.21
C LEU A 96 10.12 13.40 -2.86
N SER A 97 9.73 12.72 -1.79
CA SER A 97 10.17 13.10 -0.45
C SER A 97 11.70 12.96 -0.31
N TRP A 98 12.26 13.64 0.69
CA TRP A 98 13.70 13.57 0.95
C TRP A 98 14.17 12.14 1.25
N ARG A 99 13.40 11.38 2.05
CA ARG A 99 13.72 9.99 2.37
C ARG A 99 13.69 9.08 1.15
N ALA A 100 12.68 9.21 0.29
CA ALA A 100 12.62 8.42 -0.94
C ALA A 100 13.79 8.73 -1.88
N ALA A 101 14.18 10.01 -1.98
CA ALA A 101 15.36 10.42 -2.75
C ALA A 101 16.68 9.91 -2.15
N LYS A 102 16.76 9.79 -0.82
CA LYS A 102 17.90 9.15 -0.13
C LYS A 102 17.99 7.67 -0.45
N GLU A 103 16.89 6.94 -0.43
CA GLU A 103 16.86 5.51 -0.77
C GLU A 103 17.18 5.26 -2.25
N LEU A 104 16.74 6.17 -3.13
CA LEU A 104 17.07 6.14 -4.55
C LEU A 104 18.49 6.66 -4.87
N ASP A 105 19.16 7.20 -3.85
CA ASP A 105 20.54 7.72 -3.91
C ASP A 105 20.72 8.84 -4.94
N ILE A 106 19.83 9.83 -4.87
CA ILE A 106 19.85 11.02 -5.76
C ILE A 106 20.06 12.33 -5.01
N ILE A 107 20.30 12.28 -3.69
CA ILE A 107 20.45 13.47 -2.84
C ILE A 107 21.59 14.36 -3.33
N THR A 108 22.75 13.79 -3.62
CA THR A 108 23.93 14.53 -4.08
C THR A 108 23.74 15.07 -5.50
N ALA A 109 23.06 14.31 -6.38
CA ALA A 109 22.81 14.72 -7.75
C ALA A 109 21.73 15.81 -7.85
N GLY A 110 20.79 15.88 -6.90
CA GLY A 110 19.64 16.77 -6.94
C GLY A 110 18.53 16.32 -7.89
N VAL A 111 18.92 15.88 -9.09
CA VAL A 111 18.04 15.45 -10.18
C VAL A 111 18.57 14.14 -10.77
N ALA A 112 17.68 13.20 -11.11
CA ALA A 112 18.06 11.96 -11.78
C ALA A 112 17.03 11.55 -12.83
N MET A 113 17.46 10.84 -13.89
CA MET A 113 16.53 10.14 -14.77
C MET A 113 15.98 8.92 -14.06
N VAL A 114 14.67 8.72 -14.12
CA VAL A 114 13.99 7.58 -13.50
C VAL A 114 12.96 6.97 -14.43
N ILE A 115 12.60 5.73 -14.11
CA ILE A 115 11.47 5.00 -14.69
C ILE A 115 10.44 4.79 -13.58
N VAL A 116 9.19 5.15 -13.85
CA VAL A 116 8.08 5.07 -12.90
C VAL A 116 7.09 4.01 -13.38
N HIS A 117 6.79 3.06 -12.50
CA HIS A 117 5.80 2.00 -12.72
C HIS A 117 4.68 2.13 -11.70
N LYS A 118 3.43 2.09 -12.15
CA LYS A 118 2.28 1.95 -11.26
C LYS A 118 2.22 0.52 -10.72
N LEU A 119 2.05 0.38 -9.41
CA LEU A 119 1.83 -0.91 -8.77
C LEU A 119 0.32 -1.15 -8.65
N ASP A 120 -0.18 -2.21 -9.28
CA ASP A 120 -1.61 -2.57 -9.23
C ASP A 120 -1.95 -3.42 -8.00
N THR A 121 -0.99 -4.22 -7.53
CA THR A 121 -1.17 -5.08 -6.34
C THR A 121 -0.16 -4.67 -5.28
N PHE A 122 -0.63 -4.07 -4.20
CA PHE A 122 0.15 -4.01 -2.97
C PHE A 122 0.00 -5.37 -2.29
N VAL A 123 1.03 -6.21 -2.38
CA VAL A 123 1.07 -7.49 -1.66
C VAL A 123 1.25 -7.16 -0.18
N VAL A 124 0.14 -7.06 0.54
CA VAL A 124 0.12 -7.15 2.00
C VAL A 124 0.61 -8.55 2.35
N PRO A 125 1.76 -8.72 3.02
CA PRO A 125 2.39 -10.04 3.23
C PRO A 125 1.52 -11.04 3.99
N PHE A 126 0.42 -10.58 4.60
CA PHE A 126 -0.53 -11.40 5.36
C PHE A 126 -1.97 -11.34 4.84
N LYS A 127 -2.25 -10.72 3.67
CA LYS A 127 -3.59 -10.86 3.07
C LYS A 127 -3.56 -12.11 2.19
N PRO A 128 -4.28 -13.18 2.57
CA PRO A 128 -4.43 -14.34 1.70
C PRO A 128 -5.01 -13.84 0.37
N THR A 129 -4.42 -14.31 -0.73
CA THR A 129 -4.87 -13.92 -2.08
C THR A 129 -6.18 -14.63 -2.46
N GLU A 130 -6.50 -15.70 -1.75
CA GLU A 130 -7.75 -16.43 -1.82
C GLU A 130 -8.68 -15.93 -0.70
N GLU A 131 -9.96 -15.70 -1.02
CA GLU A 131 -10.96 -15.48 0.02
C GLU A 131 -10.98 -16.70 0.92
N ILE A 132 -10.73 -16.50 2.22
CA ILE A 132 -10.90 -17.58 3.19
C ILE A 132 -12.38 -17.94 3.13
N GLU A 133 -12.70 -19.10 2.58
CA GLU A 133 -14.01 -19.72 2.78
C GLU A 133 -14.14 -19.95 4.28
N LEU A 134 -14.88 -19.06 4.94
CA LEU A 134 -15.16 -19.20 6.36
C LEU A 134 -15.94 -20.50 6.52
N PRO A 135 -15.49 -21.44 7.37
CA PRO A 135 -16.33 -22.58 7.69
C PRO A 135 -17.62 -22.07 8.33
N ASN A 136 -18.76 -22.62 7.92
CA ASN A 136 -20.02 -22.37 8.61
C ASN A 136 -19.85 -22.82 10.05
N MET A 137 -19.78 -21.86 10.99
CA MET A 137 -19.81 -22.18 12.41
C MET A 137 -21.24 -22.56 12.77
N GLU A 138 -21.57 -23.84 12.67
CA GLU A 138 -22.69 -24.41 13.41
C GLU A 138 -22.31 -24.37 14.90
N LEU A 139 -22.73 -23.29 15.57
CA LEU A 139 -22.75 -23.23 17.02
C LEU A 139 -23.81 -24.20 17.51
N GLU A 140 -23.42 -25.45 17.75
CA GLU A 140 -24.19 -26.29 18.65
C GLU A 140 -24.13 -25.62 20.03
N THR A 141 -25.27 -25.10 20.49
CA THR A 141 -25.42 -24.79 21.90
C THR A 141 -25.28 -26.12 22.63
N ASN A 142 -24.24 -26.26 23.46
CA ASN A 142 -24.15 -27.43 24.32
C ASN A 142 -25.20 -27.26 25.43
N ASP A 143 -26.35 -27.89 25.24
CA ASP A 143 -27.54 -27.76 26.09
C ASP A 143 -27.40 -28.40 27.48
N GLY A 144 -26.21 -28.90 27.90
CA GLY A 144 -26.19 -29.81 29.04
C GLY A 144 -24.89 -30.09 29.80
N ALA A 145 -23.87 -29.22 29.78
CA ALA A 145 -22.72 -29.39 30.69
C ALA A 145 -22.17 -28.03 31.15
N PRO A 146 -21.74 -27.87 32.43
CA PRO A 146 -21.28 -26.58 32.93
C PRO A 146 -20.09 -26.11 32.12
N ALA A 147 -20.25 -24.91 31.57
CA ALA A 147 -19.31 -24.23 30.71
C ALA A 147 -17.87 -24.38 31.22
N LEU A 148 -16.99 -24.76 30.29
CA LEU A 148 -15.54 -24.65 30.37
C LEU A 148 -15.19 -23.45 31.27
N VAL A 149 -14.66 -23.73 32.47
CA VAL A 149 -14.21 -22.66 33.35
C VAL A 149 -13.17 -21.87 32.56
N PRO A 150 -13.37 -20.56 32.32
CA PRO A 150 -12.43 -19.80 31.51
C PRO A 150 -11.05 -19.89 32.15
N PHE A 151 -10.04 -20.25 31.37
CA PHE A 151 -8.65 -20.39 31.82
C PHE A 151 -8.14 -19.19 32.65
N TRP A 152 -8.60 -17.99 32.32
CA TRP A 152 -8.30 -16.76 33.06
C TRP A 152 -8.76 -16.76 34.52
N LYS A 153 -9.83 -17.50 34.84
CA LYS A 153 -10.35 -17.66 36.21
C LYS A 153 -9.45 -18.57 37.03
N GLU A 154 -8.97 -19.66 36.42
CA GLU A 154 -8.01 -20.59 37.02
C GLU A 154 -6.65 -19.92 37.27
N MET A 155 -6.18 -19.10 36.31
CA MET A 155 -4.97 -18.29 36.48
C MET A 155 -5.08 -17.32 37.66
N LYS A 156 -6.22 -16.65 37.83
CA LYS A 156 -6.44 -15.71 38.94
C LYS A 156 -6.44 -16.42 40.29
N GLU A 157 -7.06 -17.58 40.40
CA GLU A 157 -7.08 -18.36 41.65
C GLU A 157 -5.68 -18.86 42.03
N ASN A 158 -4.87 -19.31 41.07
CA ASN A 158 -3.49 -19.73 41.30
C ASN A 158 -2.59 -18.55 41.69
N GLN A 159 -2.80 -17.39 41.10
CA GLN A 159 -2.07 -16.16 41.45
C GLN A 159 -2.44 -15.66 42.87
N GLN A 160 -3.69 -15.83 43.29
CA GLN A 160 -4.13 -15.50 44.64
C GLN A 160 -3.49 -16.43 45.70
N LYS A 161 -3.41 -17.73 45.41
CA LYS A 161 -2.77 -18.74 46.26
C LYS A 161 -1.25 -18.55 46.36
N SER A 162 -0.58 -18.17 45.26
CA SER A 162 0.86 -17.88 45.30
C SER A 162 1.15 -16.62 46.12
N ASN A 163 0.30 -15.60 46.02
CA ASN A 163 0.46 -14.34 46.74
C ASN A 163 0.20 -14.49 48.25
N SER A 164 -0.79 -15.30 48.65
CA SER A 164 -1.04 -15.60 50.07
C SER A 164 0.07 -16.46 50.69
N ALA A 165 0.60 -17.44 49.96
CA ALA A 165 1.74 -18.25 50.38
C ALA A 165 3.04 -17.43 50.50
N ALA A 166 3.25 -16.45 49.62
CA ALA A 166 4.37 -15.51 49.70
C ALA A 166 4.25 -14.52 50.87
N SER A 167 3.02 -14.13 51.24
CA SER A 167 2.75 -13.27 52.40
C SER A 167 2.93 -14.00 53.73
N ALA A 168 2.58 -15.29 53.81
CA ALA A 168 2.75 -16.10 55.02
C ALA A 168 4.22 -16.45 55.35
N LYS A 169 5.12 -16.35 54.37
CA LYS A 169 6.58 -16.55 54.54
C LYS A 169 7.37 -15.26 54.88
N ARG A 170 6.69 -14.11 54.99
CA ARG A 170 7.31 -12.79 55.21
C ARG A 170 6.94 -12.14 56.55
N THR A 171 6.36 -12.90 57.47
CA THR A 171 6.29 -12.51 58.89
C THR A 171 7.59 -12.95 59.60
N PRO A 172 8.28 -12.05 60.32
CA PRO A 172 9.58 -12.32 60.94
C PRO A 172 9.53 -13.39 62.03
#